data_AF-A0A166BII0-F1
#
_entry.id   AF-A0A166BII0-F1
#
_cell.length_a   1.000
_cell.length_b   1.000
_cell.length_c   1.000
_cell.angle_alpha   90.00
_cell.angle_beta   90.00
_cell.angle_gamma   90.00
#
_symmetry.space_group_name_H-M   'P 1'
#
loop_
_entity.id
_entity.type
_entity.pdbx_description
1 polymer ?
#
loop_
_entity_poly.entity_id
_entity_poly.type
_entity_poly.pdbx_seq_one_letter_code
_entity_poly.pdbx_strand_id
1 'polypeptide(L)'
;MIQLPSELLIDIFLLACADSTHGVEQRLQLAQVCAYWRAVALDYPTFWAHIVVRTSRDATQISIALLRSRDSLLDVELHAPRFQRILSGAKEQAVVDALIAPKQRLRLKRLVMTSASAKPLLALLGTGLEFPALEVLELRRIFKEKRLSLCFEAPLLRRLVLSQLNLRTWDNLITTSLQRLDLDGRAMDDIPQELLLTILHRCTALRHLEWNVPCDL
;
A
#
# COMPACT_ATOMS: atom_id res chain seq x y z
N MET A 1 30.50 -22.20 -20.07
CA MET A 1 30.02 -21.02 -19.31
C MET A 1 29.00 -21.52 -18.31
N ILE A 2 29.25 -21.37 -17.02
CA ILE A 2 28.29 -21.76 -15.97
C ILE A 2 27.27 -20.62 -15.89
N GLN A 3 26.01 -20.92 -16.24
CA GLN A 3 24.90 -19.99 -16.08
C GLN A 3 24.27 -20.22 -14.71
N LEU A 4 23.99 -19.14 -13.99
CA LEU A 4 23.24 -19.21 -12.74
C LEU A 4 21.80 -19.65 -13.04
N PRO A 5 21.21 -20.60 -12.30
CA PRO A 5 19.79 -20.94 -12.40
C PRO A 5 18.88 -19.72 -12.24
N SER A 6 17.72 -19.74 -12.89
CA SER A 6 16.81 -18.58 -12.94
C SER A 6 16.24 -18.22 -11.57
N GLU A 7 16.06 -19.22 -10.71
CA GLU A 7 15.56 -19.13 -9.34
C GLU A 7 16.56 -18.37 -8.47
N LEU A 8 17.85 -18.72 -8.55
CA LEU A 8 18.88 -18.02 -7.81
C LEU A 8 19.09 -16.60 -8.33
N LEU A 9 18.93 -16.41 -9.65
CA LEU A 9 19.05 -15.08 -10.24
C LEU A 9 17.90 -14.16 -9.80
N ILE A 10 16.67 -14.67 -9.70
CA ILE A 10 15.54 -13.87 -9.22
C ILE A 10 15.67 -13.52 -7.74
N ASP A 11 16.19 -14.45 -6.92
CA ASP A 11 16.48 -14.18 -5.51
C ASP A 11 17.51 -13.05 -5.35
N ILE A 12 18.57 -13.06 -6.17
CA ILE A 12 19.54 -11.96 -6.23
C ILE A 12 18.86 -10.65 -6.64
N PHE A 13 17.96 -10.67 -7.63
CA PHE A 13 17.24 -9.46 -8.04
C PHE A 13 16.35 -8.91 -6.92
N LEU A 14 15.65 -9.78 -6.19
CA LEU A 14 14.82 -9.38 -5.06
C LEU A 14 15.66 -8.76 -3.94
N LEU A 15 16.81 -9.35 -3.62
CA LEU A 15 17.75 -8.81 -2.64
C LEU A 15 18.33 -7.46 -3.09
N ALA A 16 18.75 -7.35 -4.35
CA ALA A 16 19.30 -6.12 -4.92
C ALA A 16 18.27 -4.97 -4.94
N CYS A 17 16.98 -5.31 -5.01
CA CYS A 17 15.87 -4.36 -5.01
C CYS A 17 15.22 -4.12 -3.64
N ALA A 18 15.62 -4.83 -2.58
CA ALA A 18 14.96 -4.75 -1.27
C ALA A 18 15.06 -3.35 -0.64
N ASP A 19 16.21 -2.68 -0.80
CA ASP A 19 16.49 -1.39 -0.16
C ASP A 19 16.36 -0.19 -1.09
N SER A 20 15.96 -0.39 -2.35
CA SER A 20 16.10 0.67 -3.33
C SER A 20 15.01 1.72 -3.26
N THR A 21 15.44 2.97 -3.33
CA THR A 21 14.59 4.15 -3.44
C THR A 21 13.87 4.23 -4.81
N HIS A 22 14.31 3.47 -5.82
CA HIS A 22 13.83 3.52 -7.20
C HIS A 22 13.30 2.15 -7.70
N GLY A 23 12.18 1.70 -7.13
CA GLY A 23 11.71 0.32 -7.22
C GLY A 23 11.53 -0.21 -8.66
N VAL A 24 10.86 0.52 -9.55
CA VAL A 24 10.59 0.03 -10.92
C VAL A 24 11.79 0.24 -11.85
N GLU A 25 12.47 1.39 -11.73
CA GLU A 25 13.64 1.73 -12.55
C GLU A 25 14.78 0.74 -12.32
N GLN A 26 15.08 0.39 -11.07
CA GLN A 26 16.16 -0.54 -10.78
C GLN A 26 15.88 -1.94 -11.33
N ARG A 27 14.61 -2.39 -11.32
CA ARG A 27 14.22 -3.66 -11.96
C ARG A 27 14.41 -3.64 -13.47
N LEU A 28 14.10 -2.50 -14.10
CA LEU A 28 14.37 -2.30 -15.52
C LEU A 28 15.88 -2.32 -15.80
N GLN A 29 16.70 -1.73 -14.94
CA GLN A 29 18.16 -1.77 -15.07
C GLN A 29 18.70 -3.22 -14.93
N LEU A 30 18.21 -4.00 -13.97
CA LEU A 30 18.57 -5.42 -13.83
C LEU A 30 18.17 -6.21 -15.09
N ALA A 31 16.98 -5.97 -15.62
CA ALA A 31 16.52 -6.57 -16.88
C ALA A 31 17.29 -6.07 -18.12
N GLN A 32 18.22 -5.12 -17.98
CA GLN A 32 19.02 -4.59 -19.09
C GLN A 32 20.47 -5.10 -19.13
N VAL A 33 20.94 -5.82 -18.10
CA VAL A 33 22.33 -6.28 -17.99
C VAL A 33 22.74 -7.20 -19.15
N CYS A 34 21.97 -8.26 -19.41
CA CYS A 34 22.19 -9.14 -20.55
C CYS A 34 20.88 -9.80 -21.01
N ALA A 35 20.89 -10.50 -22.14
CA ALA A 35 19.71 -11.16 -22.69
C ALA A 35 19.11 -12.19 -21.72
N TYR A 36 19.95 -12.95 -21.01
CA TYR A 36 19.50 -13.93 -20.02
C TYR A 36 18.80 -13.27 -18.83
N TRP A 37 19.39 -12.22 -18.26
CA TRP A 37 18.80 -11.49 -17.13
C TRP A 37 17.47 -10.84 -17.51
N ARG A 38 17.38 -10.31 -18.73
CA ARG A 38 16.13 -9.80 -19.29
C ARG A 38 15.06 -10.88 -19.34
N ALA A 39 15.38 -12.05 -19.89
CA ALA A 39 14.42 -13.15 -19.99
C ALA A 39 13.92 -13.56 -18.61
N VAL A 40 14.83 -13.80 -17.66
CA VAL A 40 14.49 -14.17 -16.28
C VAL A 40 13.63 -13.09 -15.62
N ALA A 41 14.02 -11.82 -15.67
CA ALA A 41 13.23 -10.75 -15.06
C ALA A 41 11.82 -10.65 -15.65
N LEU A 42 11.65 -10.83 -16.97
CA LEU A 42 10.35 -10.71 -17.64
C LEU A 42 9.44 -11.93 -17.45
N ASP A 43 10.01 -13.10 -17.15
CA ASP A 43 9.29 -14.35 -16.93
C ASP A 43 8.84 -14.58 -15.49
N TYR A 44 9.25 -13.73 -14.55
CA TYR A 44 8.84 -13.80 -13.14
C TYR A 44 7.89 -12.65 -12.76
N PRO A 45 6.56 -12.86 -12.77
CA PRO A 45 5.60 -11.78 -12.51
C PRO A 45 5.64 -11.25 -11.08
N THR A 46 5.96 -12.10 -10.10
CA THR A 46 6.07 -11.73 -8.68
C THR A 46 7.16 -10.68 -8.44
N PHE A 47 8.22 -10.69 -9.26
CA PHE A 47 9.26 -9.67 -9.24
C PHE A 47 8.71 -8.26 -9.52
N TRP A 48 7.66 -8.14 -10.34
CA TRP A 48 7.04 -6.88 -10.69
C TRP A 48 5.86 -6.51 -9.79
N ALA A 49 5.40 -7.42 -8.93
CA ALA A 49 4.19 -7.26 -8.14
C ALA A 49 4.37 -6.37 -6.89
N HIS A 50 5.61 -6.18 -6.42
CA HIS A 50 5.94 -5.26 -5.33
C HIS A 50 6.21 -3.86 -5.89
N ILE A 51 5.25 -2.95 -5.92
CA ILE A 51 5.35 -1.65 -6.58
C ILE A 51 5.60 -0.57 -5.55
N VAL A 52 6.67 0.19 -5.71
CA VAL A 52 6.96 1.33 -4.84
C VAL A 52 6.99 2.62 -5.64
N VAL A 53 6.15 3.58 -5.28
CA VAL A 53 6.02 4.90 -5.91
C VAL A 53 6.48 5.96 -4.92
N ARG A 54 7.68 6.51 -5.13
CA ARG A 54 8.24 7.62 -4.33
C ARG A 54 8.41 8.89 -5.15
N THR A 55 8.58 8.74 -6.46
CA THR A 55 8.92 9.83 -7.38
C THR A 55 7.95 9.91 -8.55
N SER A 56 8.02 11.06 -9.24
CA SER A 56 7.33 11.31 -10.51
C SER A 56 7.69 10.32 -11.61
N ARG A 57 8.86 9.70 -11.52
CA ARG A 57 9.35 8.71 -12.49
C ARG A 57 8.75 7.34 -12.19
N ASP A 58 8.70 6.94 -10.93
CA ASP A 58 8.04 5.68 -10.54
C ASP A 58 6.56 5.69 -10.95
N ALA A 59 5.88 6.81 -10.74
CA ALA A 59 4.48 6.99 -11.17
C ALA A 59 4.29 6.81 -12.68
N THR A 60 5.24 7.25 -13.51
CA THR A 60 5.17 7.03 -14.97
C THR A 60 5.44 5.59 -15.39
N GLN A 61 6.10 4.80 -14.53
CA GLN A 61 6.49 3.42 -14.82
C GLN A 61 5.55 2.39 -14.18
N ILE A 62 4.56 2.82 -13.38
CA ILE A 62 3.63 1.91 -12.71
C ILE A 62 2.90 0.99 -13.69
N SER A 63 2.52 1.51 -14.87
CA SER A 63 1.84 0.73 -15.90
C SER A 63 2.69 -0.45 -16.40
N ILE A 64 4.02 -0.27 -16.46
CA ILE A 64 4.96 -1.33 -16.83
C ILE A 64 4.96 -2.41 -15.75
N ALA A 65 5.08 -2.02 -14.48
CA ALA A 65 5.07 -2.97 -13.36
C ALA A 65 3.74 -3.74 -13.28
N LEU A 66 2.60 -3.03 -13.39
CA LEU A 66 1.27 -3.65 -13.41
C LEU A 66 1.11 -4.63 -14.57
N LEU A 67 1.54 -4.26 -15.78
CA LEU A 67 1.50 -5.16 -16.94
C LEU A 67 2.34 -6.42 -16.72
N ARG A 68 3.55 -6.26 -16.17
CA ARG A 68 4.49 -7.37 -15.96
C ARG A 68 4.14 -8.25 -14.76
N SER A 69 3.39 -7.73 -13.79
CA SER A 69 2.87 -8.51 -12.66
C SER A 69 1.84 -9.58 -13.04
N ARG A 70 1.33 -9.57 -14.29
CA ARG A 70 0.39 -10.54 -14.88
C ARG A 70 -0.85 -10.79 -14.03
N ASP A 71 -0.89 -11.87 -13.25
CA ASP A 71 -1.96 -12.28 -12.32
C ASP A 71 -1.50 -12.40 -10.85
N SER A 72 -0.31 -11.91 -10.55
CA SER A 72 0.22 -11.89 -9.18
C SER A 72 -0.53 -10.91 -8.29
N LEU A 73 -0.64 -11.26 -7.01
CA LEU A 73 -1.11 -10.37 -5.96
C LEU A 73 -0.16 -9.18 -5.80
N LEU A 74 -0.72 -7.98 -5.73
CA LEU A 74 0.06 -6.74 -5.69
C LEU A 74 0.37 -6.33 -4.25
N ASP A 75 1.60 -5.88 -4.06
CA ASP A 75 2.06 -5.21 -2.86
C ASP A 75 2.50 -3.79 -3.26
N VAL A 76 1.72 -2.79 -2.87
CA VAL A 76 1.89 -1.42 -3.36
C VAL A 76 2.23 -0.48 -2.21
N GLU A 77 3.31 0.28 -2.37
CA GLU A 77 3.69 1.34 -1.46
C GLU A 77 3.71 2.70 -2.18
N LEU A 78 2.88 3.62 -1.71
CA LEU A 78 2.76 4.97 -2.20
C LEU A 78 3.33 5.92 -1.16
N HIS A 79 4.44 6.57 -1.46
CA HIS A 79 5.13 7.48 -0.55
C HIS A 79 5.12 8.90 -1.13
N ALA A 80 4.47 9.83 -0.44
CA ALA A 80 4.59 11.25 -0.69
C ALA A 80 5.80 11.80 0.07
N PRO A 81 6.87 12.26 -0.61
CA PRO A 81 8.04 12.79 0.08
C PRO A 81 7.67 14.06 0.86
N ARG A 82 8.07 14.10 2.14
CA ARG A 82 7.74 15.15 3.13
C ARG A 82 8.08 16.59 2.69
N PHE A 83 8.94 16.77 1.69
CA PHE A 83 9.49 18.07 1.30
C PHE A 83 9.44 18.38 -0.19
N GLN A 84 8.74 17.56 -0.99
CA GLN A 84 8.85 17.65 -2.43
C GLN A 84 7.50 17.39 -3.11
N ARG A 85 6.93 18.44 -3.75
CA ARG A 85 5.88 18.33 -4.77
C ARG A 85 6.43 17.67 -6.04
N ILE A 86 7.16 16.55 -5.92
CA ILE A 86 7.75 15.86 -7.07
C ILE A 86 6.64 15.28 -7.95
N LEU A 87 5.56 14.79 -7.35
CA LEU A 87 4.38 14.34 -8.10
C LEU A 87 3.50 15.54 -8.42
N SER A 88 3.32 15.84 -9.70
CA SER A 88 2.21 16.68 -10.13
C SER A 88 0.90 15.96 -9.81
N GLY A 89 -0.15 16.70 -9.45
CA GLY A 89 -1.44 16.10 -9.10
C GLY A 89 -1.99 15.16 -10.20
N ALA A 90 -1.67 15.42 -11.46
CA ALA A 90 -2.04 14.54 -12.58
C ALA A 90 -1.37 13.16 -12.53
N LYS A 91 -0.10 13.07 -12.13
CA LYS A 91 0.62 11.79 -12.03
C LYS A 91 0.17 10.96 -10.83
N GLU A 92 -0.08 11.64 -9.71
CA GLU A 92 -0.68 11.02 -8.52
C GLU A 92 -2.06 10.44 -8.86
N GLN A 93 -2.90 11.22 -9.57
CA GLN A 93 -4.18 10.74 -10.05
C GLN A 93 -4.05 9.54 -11.00
N ALA A 94 -3.11 9.57 -11.94
CA ALA A 94 -2.90 8.44 -12.85
C ALA A 94 -2.50 7.14 -12.12
N VAL A 95 -1.72 7.24 -11.04
CA VAL A 95 -1.39 6.09 -10.18
C VAL A 95 -2.64 5.56 -9.49
N VAL A 96 -3.45 6.45 -8.91
CA VAL A 96 -4.73 6.09 -8.31
C VAL A 96 -5.65 5.41 -9.32
N ASP A 97 -5.82 6.01 -10.49
CA ASP A 97 -6.67 5.51 -11.58
C ASP A 97 -6.24 4.10 -12.03
N ALA A 98 -4.93 3.86 -12.11
CA ALA A 98 -4.39 2.54 -12.44
C ALA A 98 -4.69 1.49 -11.36
N LEU A 99 -4.71 1.88 -10.08
CA LEU A 99 -4.96 0.98 -8.95
C LEU A 99 -6.45 0.72 -8.71
N ILE A 100 -7.34 1.69 -8.95
CA ILE A 100 -8.80 1.49 -8.85
C ILE A 100 -9.36 0.63 -9.97
N ALA A 101 -8.63 0.53 -11.09
CA ALA A 101 -9.03 -0.29 -12.23
C ALA A 101 -9.37 -1.72 -11.75
N PRO A 102 -10.53 -2.29 -12.13
CA PRO A 102 -11.03 -3.55 -11.55
C PRO A 102 -9.98 -4.68 -11.56
N LYS A 103 -9.23 -4.82 -12.66
CA LYS A 103 -8.17 -5.84 -12.79
C LYS A 103 -7.10 -5.76 -11.70
N GLN A 104 -6.72 -4.55 -11.28
CA GLN A 104 -5.66 -4.31 -10.31
C GLN A 104 -6.19 -4.27 -8.88
N ARG A 105 -7.38 -3.70 -8.69
CA ARG A 105 -8.04 -3.64 -7.40
C ARG A 105 -8.30 -5.01 -6.80
N LEU A 106 -8.78 -5.98 -7.59
CA LEU A 106 -9.16 -7.31 -7.12
C LEU A 106 -7.97 -8.16 -6.62
N ARG A 107 -6.74 -7.76 -6.95
CA ARG A 107 -5.50 -8.46 -6.59
C ARG A 107 -4.63 -7.68 -5.60
N LEU A 108 -5.08 -6.50 -5.19
CA LEU A 108 -4.31 -5.67 -4.26
C LEU A 108 -4.29 -6.35 -2.89
N LYS A 109 -3.13 -6.90 -2.52
CA LYS A 109 -2.96 -7.67 -1.28
C LYS A 109 -2.45 -6.79 -0.15
N ARG A 110 -1.50 -5.90 -0.44
CA ARG A 110 -0.95 -4.96 0.52
C ARG A 110 -0.96 -3.57 -0.09
N LEU A 111 -1.43 -2.61 0.70
CA LEU A 111 -1.40 -1.20 0.36
C LEU A 111 -0.80 -0.43 1.52
N VAL A 112 0.34 0.21 1.27
CA VAL A 112 0.94 1.21 2.15
C VAL A 112 0.82 2.56 1.49
N MET A 113 0.28 3.53 2.20
CA MET A 113 0.14 4.88 1.70
C MET A 113 0.60 5.87 2.76
N THR A 114 1.66 6.60 2.43
CA THR A 114 2.10 7.77 3.18
C THR A 114 1.76 8.99 2.36
N SER A 115 0.73 9.75 2.74
CA SER A 115 0.22 10.86 1.93
C SER A 115 0.25 12.21 2.67
N ALA A 116 0.62 13.25 1.92
CA ALA A 116 0.50 14.64 2.32
C ALA A 116 -0.92 15.21 2.10
N SER A 117 -1.77 14.52 1.33
CA SER A 117 -3.09 14.99 0.88
C SER A 117 -4.15 13.92 1.10
N ALA A 118 -5.37 14.31 1.50
CA ALA A 118 -6.51 13.37 1.53
C ALA A 118 -6.92 12.85 0.15
N LYS A 119 -6.70 13.61 -0.91
CA LYS A 119 -7.28 13.34 -2.24
C LYS A 119 -7.00 11.92 -2.78
N PRO A 120 -5.74 11.46 -2.90
CA PRO A 120 -5.46 10.12 -3.42
C PRO A 120 -6.05 9.02 -2.54
N LEU A 121 -6.01 9.22 -1.23
CA LEU A 121 -6.54 8.28 -0.24
C LEU A 121 -8.06 8.15 -0.37
N LEU A 122 -8.78 9.28 -0.48
CA LEU A 122 -10.23 9.28 -0.66
C LEU A 122 -10.65 8.75 -2.05
N ALA A 123 -9.86 9.00 -3.09
CA ALA A 123 -10.14 8.46 -4.41
C ALA A 123 -10.00 6.93 -4.45
N LEU A 124 -9.01 6.37 -3.73
CA LEU A 124 -8.81 4.92 -3.63
C LEU A 124 -9.78 4.23 -2.66
N LEU A 125 -10.02 4.83 -1.49
CA LEU A 125 -10.66 4.16 -0.35
C LEU A 125 -11.96 4.84 0.13
N GLY A 126 -12.44 5.89 -0.55
CA GLY A 126 -13.64 6.63 -0.16
C GLY A 126 -14.89 6.32 -0.99
N THR A 127 -14.78 5.46 -2.02
CA THR A 127 -15.76 5.31 -3.10
C THR A 127 -16.60 4.03 -3.02
N GLY A 128 -16.55 3.29 -1.91
CA GLY A 128 -17.29 2.04 -1.71
C GLY A 128 -16.74 0.87 -2.52
N LEU A 129 -15.44 0.91 -2.84
CA LEU A 129 -14.80 -0.10 -3.69
C LEU A 129 -14.46 -1.37 -2.88
N GLU A 130 -14.49 -2.52 -3.55
CA GLU A 130 -14.12 -3.81 -2.94
C GLU A 130 -12.63 -4.13 -3.16
N PHE A 131 -11.97 -4.66 -2.14
CA PHE A 131 -10.58 -5.10 -2.19
C PHE A 131 -10.52 -6.53 -1.63
N PRO A 132 -11.01 -7.52 -2.39
CA PRO A 132 -11.23 -8.87 -1.89
C PRO A 132 -9.93 -9.57 -1.47
N ALA A 133 -8.79 -9.22 -2.06
CA ALA A 133 -7.49 -9.78 -1.73
C ALA A 133 -6.71 -8.99 -0.65
N LEU A 134 -7.22 -7.83 -0.20
CA LEU A 134 -6.45 -6.93 0.65
C LEU A 134 -6.33 -7.49 2.08
N GLU A 135 -5.11 -7.81 2.47
CA GLU A 135 -4.75 -8.35 3.78
C GLU A 135 -4.09 -7.31 4.67
N VAL A 136 -3.36 -6.36 4.08
CA VAL A 136 -2.57 -5.36 4.82
C VAL A 136 -2.86 -3.97 4.29
N LEU A 137 -3.33 -3.10 5.17
CA LEU A 137 -3.54 -1.69 4.90
C LEU A 137 -2.74 -0.85 5.92
N GLU A 138 -1.80 -0.06 5.42
CA GLU A 138 -1.08 0.92 6.24
C GLU A 138 -1.30 2.31 5.67
N LEU A 139 -1.89 3.20 6.45
CA LEU A 139 -2.14 4.57 6.05
C LEU A 139 -1.46 5.51 7.05
N ARG A 140 -0.52 6.30 6.56
CA ARG A 140 0.24 7.25 7.35
C ARG A 140 0.03 8.65 6.79
N ARG A 141 -0.43 9.56 7.63
CA ARG A 141 -0.64 10.96 7.24
C ARG A 141 0.49 11.84 7.74
N ILE A 142 0.75 12.92 7.02
CA ILE A 142 1.82 13.89 7.34
C ILE A 142 1.25 15.25 7.82
N PHE A 143 -0.04 15.55 7.56
CA PHE A 143 -0.67 16.84 7.89
C PHE A 143 -2.03 16.67 8.56
N LYS A 144 -2.41 17.64 9.40
CA LYS A 144 -3.73 17.74 10.01
C LYS A 144 -4.74 18.26 8.97
N GLU A 145 -5.54 17.38 8.37
CA GLU A 145 -6.77 17.82 7.69
C GLU A 145 -8.03 17.31 8.42
N LYS A 146 -9.19 17.74 7.95
CA LYS A 146 -10.52 17.35 8.44
C LYS A 146 -10.71 15.83 8.48
N ARG A 147 -11.67 15.40 9.31
CA ARG A 147 -12.10 14.00 9.45
C ARG A 147 -12.45 13.39 8.08
N LEU A 148 -11.81 12.26 7.75
CA LEU A 148 -11.96 11.50 6.51
C LEU A 148 -13.05 10.45 6.62
N SER A 149 -13.76 10.19 5.52
CA SER A 149 -14.68 9.06 5.43
C SER A 149 -14.07 8.01 4.50
N LEU A 150 -13.68 6.88 5.08
CA LEU A 150 -13.24 5.71 4.33
C LEU A 150 -14.44 4.78 4.11
N CYS A 151 -14.69 4.44 2.86
CA CYS A 151 -15.76 3.56 2.42
C CYS A 151 -15.18 2.58 1.41
N PHE A 152 -14.88 1.37 1.86
CA PHE A 152 -14.41 0.27 1.03
C PHE A 152 -14.67 -1.06 1.75
N GLU A 153 -14.67 -2.15 1.00
CA GLU A 153 -14.81 -3.50 1.56
C GLU A 153 -13.49 -4.25 1.43
N ALA A 154 -12.98 -4.82 2.52
CA ALA A 154 -11.78 -5.66 2.49
C ALA A 154 -11.98 -6.86 3.44
N PRO A 155 -12.71 -7.90 3.01
CA PRO A 155 -13.12 -9.00 3.90
C PRO A 155 -11.92 -9.78 4.45
N LEU A 156 -10.80 -9.79 3.74
CA LEU A 156 -9.57 -10.48 4.14
C LEU A 156 -8.59 -9.60 4.92
N LEU A 157 -8.98 -8.38 5.32
CA LEU A 157 -8.08 -7.45 6.00
C LEU A 157 -7.65 -8.02 7.36
N ARG A 158 -6.35 -8.26 7.52
CA ARG A 158 -5.73 -8.84 8.72
C ARG A 158 -4.90 -7.83 9.49
N ARG A 159 -4.29 -6.87 8.81
CA ARG A 159 -3.44 -5.85 9.42
C ARG A 159 -3.89 -4.48 8.99
N LEU A 160 -4.18 -3.63 9.98
CA LEU A 160 -4.51 -2.23 9.79
C LEU A 160 -3.57 -1.37 10.61
N VAL A 161 -2.87 -0.45 9.95
CA VAL A 161 -2.01 0.55 10.60
C VAL A 161 -2.52 1.92 10.19
N LEU A 162 -2.93 2.74 11.15
CA LEU A 162 -3.38 4.10 10.90
C LEU A 162 -2.56 5.06 11.76
N SER A 163 -1.80 5.94 11.12
CA SER A 163 -1.00 6.95 11.80
C SER A 163 -1.45 8.34 11.39
N GLN A 164 -1.77 9.17 12.39
CA GLN A 164 -2.15 10.58 12.21
C GLN A 164 -3.40 10.79 11.33
N LEU A 165 -4.33 9.83 11.30
CA LEU A 165 -5.55 9.89 10.49
C LEU A 165 -6.78 10.11 11.35
N ASN A 166 -7.50 11.21 11.14
CA ASN A 166 -8.80 11.43 11.77
C ASN A 166 -9.93 10.87 10.89
N LEU A 167 -10.66 9.88 11.38
CA LEU A 167 -11.74 9.21 10.65
C LEU A 167 -13.11 9.61 11.21
N ARG A 168 -14.10 9.78 10.33
CA ARG A 168 -15.50 10.02 10.71
C ARG A 168 -16.18 8.74 11.20
N THR A 169 -15.88 7.62 10.56
CA THR A 169 -16.50 6.33 10.81
C THR A 169 -15.45 5.23 10.73
N TRP A 170 -15.67 4.16 11.49
CA TRP A 170 -14.75 3.03 11.63
C TRP A 170 -15.35 1.71 11.13
N ASP A 171 -16.65 1.69 10.78
CA ASP A 171 -17.40 0.46 10.57
C ASP A 171 -16.87 -0.44 9.47
N ASN A 172 -16.26 0.14 8.43
CA ASN A 172 -15.70 -0.56 7.28
C ASN A 172 -14.27 -1.07 7.51
N LEU A 173 -13.59 -0.54 8.53
CA LEU A 173 -12.20 -0.88 8.86
C LEU A 173 -12.11 -1.97 9.92
N ILE A 174 -13.11 -2.03 10.80
CA ILE A 174 -13.19 -2.99 11.89
C ILE A 174 -13.87 -4.26 11.38
N THR A 175 -13.05 -5.13 10.79
CA THR A 175 -13.46 -6.44 10.26
C THR A 175 -13.25 -7.54 11.30
N THR A 176 -14.00 -8.64 11.19
CA THR A 176 -13.84 -9.82 12.05
C THR A 176 -12.52 -10.56 11.79
N SER A 177 -11.95 -10.40 10.60
CA SER A 177 -10.69 -10.98 10.15
C SER A 177 -9.45 -10.25 10.66
N LEU A 178 -9.62 -9.07 11.28
CA LEU A 178 -8.52 -8.24 11.72
C LEU A 178 -7.74 -8.88 12.87
N GLN A 179 -6.43 -9.08 12.66
CA GLN A 179 -5.50 -9.72 13.60
C GLN A 179 -4.55 -8.72 14.25
N ARG A 180 -4.20 -7.65 13.54
CA ARG A 180 -3.31 -6.60 14.04
C ARG A 180 -3.90 -5.24 13.74
N LEU A 181 -4.05 -4.43 14.77
CA LEU A 181 -4.44 -3.03 14.68
C LEU A 181 -3.39 -2.16 15.36
N ASP A 182 -2.92 -1.14 14.66
CA ASP A 182 -1.98 -0.15 15.18
C ASP A 182 -2.54 1.24 14.88
N LEU A 183 -2.79 1.99 15.95
CA LEU A 183 -3.31 3.35 15.91
C LEU A 183 -2.30 4.30 16.55
N ASP A 184 -1.67 5.14 15.75
CA ASP A 184 -0.81 6.24 16.20
C ASP A 184 -1.56 7.57 16.07
N GLY A 185 -2.00 8.08 17.22
CA GLY A 185 -2.99 9.14 17.33
C GLY A 185 -2.44 10.47 17.84
N ARG A 186 -1.14 10.77 17.73
CA ARG A 186 -0.56 12.06 18.22
C ARG A 186 -1.24 13.35 17.69
N ALA A 187 -2.18 13.24 16.74
CA ALA A 187 -2.98 14.34 16.20
C ALA A 187 -4.51 14.07 16.25
N MET A 188 -4.95 13.05 16.98
CA MET A 188 -6.36 12.68 17.15
C MET A 188 -6.89 13.32 18.43
N ASP A 189 -7.50 14.48 18.30
CA ASP A 189 -8.02 15.23 19.46
C ASP A 189 -9.32 14.61 20.05
N ASP A 190 -9.90 13.59 19.40
CA ASP A 190 -11.14 12.93 19.83
C ASP A 190 -11.23 11.50 19.23
N ILE A 191 -10.58 10.49 19.82
CA ILE A 191 -10.98 9.11 19.52
C ILE A 191 -12.10 8.72 20.49
N PRO A 192 -13.30 8.34 20.00
CA PRO A 192 -14.36 7.88 20.88
C PRO A 192 -13.87 6.70 21.71
N GLN A 193 -14.01 6.74 23.03
CA GLN A 193 -13.71 5.59 23.89
C GLN A 193 -14.50 4.33 23.45
N GLU A 194 -15.68 4.55 22.88
CA GLU A 194 -16.53 3.53 22.27
C GLU A 194 -15.87 2.79 21.10
N LEU A 195 -14.87 3.39 20.43
CA LEU A 195 -14.14 2.74 19.36
C LEU A 195 -13.37 1.53 19.89
N LEU A 196 -12.70 1.67 21.04
CA LEU A 196 -11.94 0.57 21.62
C LEU A 196 -12.87 -0.59 21.96
N LEU A 197 -14.03 -0.30 22.54
CA LEU A 197 -15.06 -1.32 22.81
C LEU A 197 -15.57 -1.97 21.53
N THR A 198 -15.80 -1.18 20.49
CA THR A 198 -16.24 -1.66 19.17
C THR A 198 -15.20 -2.59 18.53
N ILE A 199 -13.92 -2.23 18.60
CA ILE A 199 -12.80 -3.05 18.13
C ILE A 199 -12.77 -4.38 18.87
N LEU A 200 -12.78 -4.35 20.21
CA LEU A 200 -12.71 -5.56 21.03
C LEU A 200 -13.93 -6.47 20.81
N HIS A 201 -15.09 -5.90 20.52
CA HIS A 201 -16.31 -6.68 20.27
C HIS A 201 -16.36 -7.28 18.86
N ARG A 202 -15.92 -6.53 17.84
CA ARG A 202 -16.05 -6.95 16.43
C ARG A 202 -14.84 -7.71 15.90
N CYS A 203 -13.63 -7.41 16.37
CA CYS A 203 -12.40 -8.06 15.90
C CYS A 203 -12.08 -9.29 16.74
N THR A 204 -12.85 -10.36 16.59
CA THR A 204 -12.67 -11.61 17.35
C THR A 204 -11.34 -12.32 17.04
N ALA A 205 -10.72 -12.04 15.90
CA ALA A 205 -9.41 -12.58 15.52
C ALA A 205 -8.21 -11.73 15.99
N LEU A 206 -8.44 -10.64 16.74
CA LEU A 206 -7.40 -9.68 17.12
C LEU A 206 -6.36 -10.33 18.04
N ARG A 207 -5.09 -10.26 17.63
CA ARG A 207 -3.93 -10.80 18.37
C ARG A 207 -3.00 -9.71 18.87
N HIS A 208 -3.00 -8.56 18.20
CA HIS A 208 -2.14 -7.44 18.54
C HIS A 208 -2.88 -6.12 18.37
N LEU A 209 -2.90 -5.33 19.44
CA LEU A 209 -3.45 -3.99 19.47
C LEU A 209 -2.37 -3.04 19.98
N GLU A 210 -1.99 -2.09 19.14
CA GLU A 210 -1.13 -0.97 19.52
C GLU A 210 -1.97 0.30 19.52
N TRP A 211 -2.03 0.97 20.67
CA TRP A 211 -2.87 2.14 20.91
C TRP A 211 -1.99 3.29 21.42
N ASN A 212 -1.43 4.04 20.48
CA ASN A 212 -0.57 5.19 20.73
C ASN A 212 -1.34 6.50 20.53
N VAL A 213 -2.49 6.62 21.19
CA VAL A 213 -3.40 7.76 21.10
C VAL A 213 -3.36 8.49 22.45
N PRO A 214 -3.22 9.82 22.50
CA PRO A 214 -3.31 10.56 23.74
C PRO A 214 -4.71 10.34 24.35
N CYS A 215 -4.75 9.75 25.54
CA CYS A 215 -5.95 9.72 26.37
C CYS A 215 -5.94 11.00 27.20
N ASP A 216 -6.83 11.95 26.92
CA ASP A 216 -7.13 13.00 27.88
C ASP A 216 -7.84 12.32 29.07
N LEU A 217 -7.13 12.23 30.20
CA LEU A 217 -7.63 11.76 31.50
C LEU A 217 -8.09 12.97 32.34
#